data_AF-A0A9D8K4V0-F1
#
_entry.id   AF-A0A9D8K4V0-F1
#
_cell.length_a   1.000
_cell.length_b   1.000
_cell.length_c   1.000
_cell.angle_alpha   90.00
_cell.angle_beta   90.00
_cell.angle_gamma   90.00
#
_symmetry.space_group_name_H-M   'P 1'
#
loop_
_entity.id
_entity.type
_entity.pdbx_description
1 polymer ?
#
loop_
_entity_poly.entity_id
_entity_poly.type
_entity_poly.pdbx_seq_one_letter_code
_entity_poly.pdbx_strand_id
1 'polypeptide(L)'
;MEIAIRLLQGGVAALIDYLSFHVLTCLVPAFFIAGAISVFVSQASVLKYFGPNANKFLAYGVASVSGTVLAVCSCTVLPLFGGIYMHGAGLGPAIAFLYSGPAINVLAIVYSARLLGYDIGAARAIGAIVFSIVIGFIMATIFRKEERQKSAEAFAALTTDPPGKPLWKQLVFFAVMVGILVLGASKQWIATGILLAALGIILWRWFTTGEMKQWMKETGHFVRLIIPWLLGGVFVAGILKVAIPESWVVGVV
;
A
#
# COMPACT_ATOMS: atom_id res chain seq x y z
N MET A 1 21.37 -30.41 -16.40
CA MET A 1 21.40 -29.07 -17.06
C MET A 1 20.00 -28.61 -17.42
N GLU A 2 19.17 -29.44 -18.07
CA GLU A 2 17.78 -29.07 -18.44
C GLU A 2 16.89 -28.66 -17.26
N ILE A 3 16.98 -29.36 -16.12
CA ILE A 3 16.15 -29.05 -14.95
C ILE A 3 16.46 -27.65 -14.40
N ALA A 4 17.75 -27.30 -14.28
CA ALA A 4 18.17 -25.98 -13.84
C ALA A 4 17.72 -24.87 -14.81
N ILE A 5 17.78 -25.13 -16.11
CA ILE A 5 17.31 -24.21 -17.15
C ILE A 5 15.79 -24.03 -17.07
N ARG A 6 15.01 -25.10 -16.87
CA ARG A 6 13.55 -25.03 -16.71
C ARG A 6 13.14 -24.27 -15.46
N LEU A 7 13.84 -24.48 -14.34
CA LEU A 7 13.60 -23.73 -13.10
C LEU A 7 13.90 -22.25 -13.27
N LEU A 8 15.04 -21.90 -13.86
CA LEU A 8 15.40 -20.52 -14.18
C LEU A 8 14.40 -19.86 -15.13
N GLN A 9 13.97 -20.56 -16.18
CA GLN A 9 12.95 -20.09 -17.10
C GLN A 9 11.61 -19.88 -16.40
N GLY A 10 11.22 -20.75 -15.46
CA GLY A 10 10.03 -20.57 -14.63
C GLY A 10 10.07 -19.30 -13.79
N GLY A 11 11.20 -19.05 -13.13
CA GLY A 11 11.42 -17.81 -12.37
C GLY A 11 11.39 -16.56 -13.24
N VAL A 12 12.07 -16.58 -14.40
CA VAL A 12 12.11 -15.44 -15.33
C VAL A 12 10.75 -15.18 -15.98
N ALA A 13 10.02 -16.21 -16.38
CA ALA A 13 8.68 -16.07 -16.95
C ALA A 13 7.70 -15.44 -15.94
N ALA A 14 7.72 -15.90 -14.69
CA ALA A 14 6.91 -15.32 -13.62
C ALA A 14 7.23 -13.84 -13.38
N LEU A 15 8.51 -13.46 -13.44
CA LEU A 15 8.93 -12.06 -13.35
C LEU A 15 8.37 -11.23 -14.50
N ILE A 16 8.50 -11.69 -15.74
CA ILE A 16 8.03 -10.96 -16.93
C ILE A 16 6.52 -10.75 -16.88
N ASP A 17 5.76 -11.79 -16.53
CA ASP A 17 4.30 -11.71 -16.40
C ASP A 17 3.90 -10.72 -15.31
N TYR A 18 4.58 -10.77 -14.16
CA TYR A 18 4.31 -9.89 -13.03
C TYR A 18 4.67 -8.43 -13.33
N LEU A 19 5.83 -8.17 -13.96
CA LEU A 19 6.33 -6.84 -14.28
C LEU A 19 5.52 -6.12 -15.37
N SER A 20 5.00 -6.85 -16.36
CA SER A 20 4.47 -6.24 -17.58
C SER A 20 3.13 -5.52 -17.37
N PHE A 21 2.17 -6.15 -16.72
CA PHE A 21 0.83 -5.57 -16.57
C PHE A 21 0.54 -5.09 -15.15
N HIS A 22 1.02 -5.82 -14.13
CA HIS A 22 0.61 -5.58 -12.75
C HIS A 22 1.47 -4.50 -12.07
N VAL A 23 2.79 -4.56 -12.25
CA VAL A 23 3.72 -3.56 -11.70
C VAL A 23 3.51 -2.18 -12.34
N LEU A 24 3.35 -2.12 -13.66
CA LEU A 24 3.30 -0.85 -14.36
C LEU A 24 2.02 -0.05 -14.05
N THR A 25 0.88 -0.73 -13.98
CA THR A 25 -0.42 -0.07 -13.81
C THR A 25 -0.79 0.22 -12.36
N CYS A 26 -0.28 -0.56 -11.41
CA CYS A 26 -0.66 -0.46 -10.00
C CYS A 26 0.51 -0.06 -9.09
N LEU A 27 1.68 -0.67 -9.26
CA LEU A 27 2.82 -0.46 -8.36
C LEU A 27 3.47 0.91 -8.58
N VAL A 28 3.63 1.34 -9.85
CA VAL A 28 4.20 2.66 -10.16
C VAL A 28 3.36 3.77 -9.53
N PRO A 29 2.04 3.92 -9.78
CA PRO A 29 1.25 4.95 -9.12
C PRO A 29 1.28 4.82 -7.59
N ALA A 30 1.30 3.61 -7.03
CA ALA A 30 1.37 3.42 -5.58
C ALA A 30 2.68 3.97 -4.97
N PHE A 31 3.84 3.79 -5.62
CA PHE A 31 5.09 4.40 -5.16
C PHE A 31 5.04 5.93 -5.20
N PHE A 32 4.47 6.49 -6.27
CA PHE A 32 4.26 7.93 -6.37
C PHE A 32 3.33 8.44 -5.25
N ILE A 33 2.22 7.73 -4.96
CA ILE A 33 1.32 8.09 -3.86
C ILE A 33 2.05 8.01 -2.52
N ALA A 34 2.82 6.96 -2.27
CA ALA A 34 3.60 6.82 -1.04
C ALA A 34 4.61 7.95 -0.85
N GLY A 35 5.37 8.30 -1.89
CA GLY A 35 6.25 9.46 -1.86
C GLY A 35 5.50 10.78 -1.69
N ALA A 36 4.29 10.88 -2.25
CA ALA A 36 3.46 12.08 -2.11
C ALA A 36 2.93 12.22 -0.69
N ILE A 37 2.51 11.11 -0.07
CA ILE A 37 2.16 11.06 1.36
C ILE A 37 3.36 11.52 2.16
N SER A 38 4.57 11.05 1.81
CA SER A 38 5.75 11.35 2.60
C SER A 38 6.32 12.76 2.44
N VAL A 39 5.80 13.58 1.52
CA VAL A 39 6.26 14.96 1.32
C VAL A 39 5.15 15.98 1.53
N PHE A 40 3.91 15.63 1.19
CA PHE A 40 2.80 16.58 1.13
C PHE A 40 1.78 16.41 2.24
N VAL A 41 1.76 15.28 2.94
CA VAL A 41 0.91 15.13 4.13
C VAL A 41 1.70 15.66 5.32
N SER A 42 1.10 16.59 6.07
CA SER A 42 1.78 17.12 7.26
C SER A 42 1.88 16.05 8.33
N GLN A 43 3.07 15.94 8.92
CA GLN A 43 3.34 15.03 10.03
C GLN A 43 2.38 15.29 11.20
N ALA A 44 1.99 16.56 11.38
CA ALA A 44 0.97 17.00 12.34
C ALA A 44 -0.40 16.34 12.13
N SER A 45 -0.87 16.21 10.89
CA SER A 45 -2.16 15.59 10.59
C SER A 45 -2.11 14.07 10.83
N VAL A 46 -1.01 13.43 10.46
CA VAL A 46 -0.80 11.99 10.69
C VAL A 46 -0.72 11.71 12.20
N LEU A 47 0.06 12.47 12.96
CA LEU A 47 0.18 12.34 14.41
C LEU A 47 -1.16 12.61 15.13
N LYS A 48 -1.99 13.52 14.62
CA LYS A 48 -3.31 13.83 15.19
C LYS A 48 -4.32 12.68 15.04
N TYR A 49 -4.35 12.01 13.89
CA TYR A 49 -5.38 11.00 13.58
C TYR A 49 -4.89 9.55 13.67
N PHE A 50 -3.64 9.30 13.28
CA PHE A 50 -3.01 7.99 13.27
C PHE A 50 -1.86 7.88 14.26
N GLY A 51 -1.51 8.96 14.95
CA GLY A 51 -0.40 8.96 15.89
C GLY A 51 -0.64 8.06 17.11
N PRO A 52 0.43 7.68 17.83
CA PRO A 52 0.35 6.82 19.00
C PRO A 52 -0.42 7.42 20.19
N ASN A 53 -0.54 8.75 20.24
CA ASN A 53 -1.38 9.47 21.21
C ASN A 53 -2.80 9.78 20.70
N ALA A 54 -3.13 9.43 19.44
CA ALA A 54 -4.45 9.65 18.87
C ALA A 54 -5.48 8.68 19.50
N ASN A 55 -6.77 8.99 19.33
CA ASN A 55 -7.83 8.11 19.81
C ASN A 55 -7.73 6.74 19.10
N LYS A 56 -7.37 5.71 19.87
CA LYS A 56 -7.14 4.34 19.36
C LYS A 56 -8.34 3.81 18.58
N PHE A 57 -9.56 4.09 19.02
CA PHE A 57 -10.77 3.64 18.30
C PHE A 57 -10.88 4.24 16.90
N LEU A 58 -10.54 5.52 16.75
CA LEU A 58 -10.61 6.22 15.48
C LEU A 58 -9.47 5.80 14.55
N ALA A 59 -8.25 5.71 15.07
CA ALA A 59 -7.08 5.29 14.30
C ALA A 59 -7.22 3.86 13.76
N TYR A 60 -7.62 2.91 14.61
CA TYR A 60 -7.83 1.52 14.20
C TYR A 60 -9.08 1.35 13.34
N GLY A 61 -10.18 2.04 13.65
CA GLY A 61 -11.40 1.99 12.83
C GLY A 61 -11.15 2.46 11.40
N VAL A 62 -10.50 3.61 11.22
CA VAL A 62 -10.16 4.12 9.89
C VAL A 62 -9.14 3.22 9.20
N ALA A 63 -8.12 2.74 9.90
CA ALA A 63 -7.13 1.82 9.34
C ALA A 63 -7.75 0.50 8.85
N SER A 64 -8.66 -0.08 9.62
CA SER A 64 -9.32 -1.33 9.26
C SER A 64 -10.35 -1.18 8.15
N VAL A 65 -11.08 -0.06 8.10
CA VAL A 65 -12.14 0.14 7.09
C VAL A 65 -11.63 0.70 5.77
N SER A 66 -10.56 1.51 5.79
CA SER A 66 -10.01 2.14 4.57
C SER A 66 -9.52 1.13 3.53
N GLY A 67 -9.15 -0.09 3.94
CA GLY A 67 -8.85 -1.20 3.03
C GLY A 67 -10.03 -1.68 2.19
N THR A 68 -11.27 -1.40 2.61
CA THR A 68 -12.48 -1.69 1.82
C THR A 68 -12.60 -0.75 0.62
N VAL A 69 -12.22 0.52 0.81
CA VAL A 69 -12.35 1.57 -0.21
C VAL A 69 -11.21 1.50 -1.22
N LEU A 70 -10.01 1.22 -0.72
CA LEU A 70 -8.83 1.07 -1.55
C LEU A 70 -8.81 -0.38 -2.08
N ALA A 71 -9.18 -0.59 -3.33
CA ALA A 71 -9.01 -1.88 -4.03
C ALA A 71 -7.51 -2.14 -4.31
N VAL A 72 -6.70 -2.23 -3.25
CA VAL A 72 -5.26 -2.35 -3.30
C VAL A 72 -4.82 -3.78 -3.02
N CYS A 73 -3.82 -4.24 -3.76
CA CYS A 73 -3.17 -5.52 -3.51
C CYS A 73 -2.08 -5.39 -2.44
N SER A 74 -1.54 -6.52 -2.00
CA SER A 74 -0.41 -6.58 -1.05
C SER A 74 0.80 -5.73 -1.48
N CYS A 75 0.94 -5.49 -2.77
CA CYS A 75 2.11 -4.81 -3.34
C CYS A 75 1.97 -3.28 -3.32
N THR A 76 0.74 -2.76 -3.31
CA THR A 76 0.48 -1.32 -3.25
C THR A 76 0.18 -0.83 -1.84
N VAL A 77 -0.28 -1.70 -0.93
CA VAL A 77 -0.48 -1.34 0.48
C VAL A 77 0.85 -1.16 1.23
N LEU A 78 1.91 -1.88 0.86
CA LEU A 78 3.22 -1.78 1.50
C LEU A 78 3.88 -0.38 1.36
N PRO A 79 3.97 0.22 0.17
CA PRO A 79 4.50 1.58 0.05
C PRO A 79 3.58 2.61 0.73
N LEU A 80 2.26 2.45 0.67
CA LEU A 80 1.32 3.32 1.39
C LEU A 80 1.54 3.26 2.92
N PHE A 81 1.68 2.04 3.47
CA PHE A 81 2.07 1.80 4.85
C PHE A 81 3.39 2.50 5.20
N GLY A 82 4.42 2.34 4.35
CA GLY A 82 5.71 3.00 4.53
C GLY A 82 5.57 4.52 4.58
N GLY A 83 4.77 5.11 3.68
CA GLY A 83 4.50 6.55 3.63
C GLY A 83 3.87 7.07 4.92
N ILE A 84 2.80 6.44 5.41
CA ILE A 84 2.13 6.86 6.64
C ILE A 84 2.96 6.62 7.90
N TYR A 85 3.70 5.50 7.96
CA TYR A 85 4.51 5.13 9.14
C TYR A 85 5.75 6.02 9.29
N MET A 86 6.43 6.35 8.19
CA MET A 86 7.56 7.29 8.21
C MET A 86 7.14 8.70 8.65
N HIS A 87 5.85 9.04 8.54
CA HIS A 87 5.24 10.29 9.01
C HIS A 87 4.72 10.24 10.45
N GLY A 88 5.12 9.24 11.24
CA GLY A 88 4.81 9.18 12.66
C GLY A 88 3.44 8.60 12.99
N ALA A 89 2.79 7.90 12.05
CA ALA A 89 1.67 7.03 12.41
C ALA A 89 2.13 5.98 13.43
N GLY A 90 1.25 5.63 14.38
CA GLY A 90 1.48 4.55 15.31
C GLY A 90 1.63 3.22 14.56
N LEU A 91 2.50 2.35 15.07
CA LEU A 91 2.82 1.07 14.42
C LEU A 91 1.55 0.20 14.33
N GLY A 92 0.75 0.17 15.39
CA GLY A 92 -0.47 -0.63 15.44
C GLY A 92 -1.52 -0.27 14.38
N PRO A 93 -1.99 0.99 14.30
CA PRO A 93 -2.88 1.45 13.24
C PRO A 93 -2.29 1.25 11.84
N ALA A 94 -0.99 1.47 11.67
CA ALA A 94 -0.34 1.28 10.37
C ALA A 94 -0.33 -0.20 9.95
N ILE A 95 -0.05 -1.13 10.87
CA ILE A 95 -0.12 -2.58 10.59
C ILE A 95 -1.56 -3.04 10.36
N ALA A 96 -2.53 -2.49 11.10
CA ALA A 96 -3.94 -2.78 10.86
C ALA A 96 -4.36 -2.38 9.43
N PHE A 97 -3.90 -1.22 8.95
CA PHE A 97 -4.09 -0.79 7.56
C PHE A 97 -3.38 -1.70 6.55
N LEU A 98 -2.14 -2.09 6.85
CA LEU A 98 -1.33 -2.98 6.00
C LEU A 98 -2.02 -4.33 5.79
N TYR A 99 -2.60 -4.89 6.86
CA TYR A 99 -3.31 -6.15 6.82
C TYR A 99 -4.70 -6.02 6.18
N SER A 100 -5.43 -4.95 6.48
CA SER A 100 -6.82 -4.76 6.03
C SER A 100 -6.93 -4.56 4.52
N GLY A 101 -5.98 -3.84 3.91
CA GLY A 101 -6.00 -3.47 2.48
C GLY A 101 -6.27 -4.64 1.55
N PRO A 102 -5.42 -5.69 1.53
CA PRO A 102 -5.64 -6.85 0.66
C PRO A 102 -6.80 -7.75 1.13
N ALA A 103 -7.11 -7.74 2.43
CA ALA A 103 -8.03 -8.68 3.04
C ALA A 103 -9.51 -8.31 2.84
N ILE A 104 -9.85 -7.01 2.82
CA ILE A 104 -11.23 -6.49 2.74
C ILE A 104 -11.54 -5.92 1.34
N ASN A 105 -10.73 -6.25 0.33
CA ASN A 105 -10.97 -5.82 -1.03
C ASN A 105 -12.40 -6.18 -1.48
N VAL A 106 -13.18 -5.18 -1.92
CA VAL A 106 -14.57 -5.34 -2.38
C VAL A 106 -14.69 -6.43 -3.46
N LEU A 107 -13.75 -6.48 -4.41
CA LEU A 107 -13.76 -7.52 -5.44
C LEU A 107 -13.58 -8.92 -4.83
N ALA A 108 -12.68 -9.07 -3.86
CA ALA A 108 -12.46 -10.35 -3.20
C ALA A 108 -13.68 -10.79 -2.38
N ILE A 109 -14.35 -9.85 -1.70
CA ILE A 109 -15.57 -10.12 -0.93
C ILE A 109 -16.72 -10.51 -1.87
N VAL A 110 -16.94 -9.75 -2.94
CA VAL A 110 -18.02 -10.01 -3.91
C VAL A 110 -17.81 -11.33 -4.62
N TYR A 111 -16.59 -11.63 -5.07
CA TYR A 111 -16.30 -12.93 -5.69
C TYR A 111 -16.46 -14.09 -4.71
N SER A 112 -15.98 -13.95 -3.47
CA SER A 112 -16.17 -14.97 -2.44
C SER A 112 -17.65 -15.19 -2.15
N ALA A 113 -18.43 -14.11 -2.00
CA ALA A 113 -19.86 -14.19 -1.74
C ALA A 113 -20.64 -14.86 -2.88
N ARG A 114 -20.26 -14.59 -4.14
CA ARG A 114 -20.92 -15.18 -5.32
C ARG A 114 -20.56 -16.65 -5.54
N LEU A 115 -19.33 -17.05 -5.23
CA LEU A 115 -18.84 -18.41 -5.49
C LEU A 115 -19.08 -19.38 -4.32
N LEU A 116 -18.92 -18.90 -3.09
CA LEU A 116 -18.92 -19.73 -1.87
C LEU A 116 -20.17 -19.48 -0.99
N GLY A 117 -21.04 -18.57 -1.39
CA GLY A 117 -22.22 -18.16 -0.63
C GLY A 117 -21.97 -16.89 0.21
N TYR A 118 -23.08 -16.19 0.49
CA TYR A 118 -23.05 -14.89 1.16
C TYR A 118 -22.45 -14.95 2.57
N ASP A 119 -22.71 -16.04 3.30
CA ASP A 119 -22.23 -16.25 4.67
C ASP A 119 -20.70 -16.25 4.75
N ILE A 120 -20.03 -16.89 3.80
CA ILE A 120 -18.57 -16.95 3.73
C ILE A 120 -17.98 -15.58 3.34
N GLY A 121 -18.63 -14.87 2.41
CA GLY A 121 -18.24 -13.50 2.05
C GLY A 121 -18.32 -12.54 3.23
N ALA A 122 -19.41 -12.60 4.00
CA ALA A 122 -19.60 -11.79 5.21
C ALA A 122 -18.60 -12.18 6.32
N ALA A 123 -18.40 -13.48 6.55
CA ALA A 123 -17.42 -13.98 7.51
C ALA A 123 -15.99 -13.52 7.19
N ARG A 124 -15.62 -13.50 5.90
CA ARG A 124 -14.33 -12.98 5.43
C ARG A 124 -14.17 -11.49 5.74
N ALA A 125 -15.19 -10.67 5.44
CA ALA A 125 -15.15 -9.23 5.67
C ALA A 125 -15.02 -8.89 7.16
N ILE A 126 -15.89 -9.47 7.99
CA ILE A 126 -15.88 -9.25 9.45
C ILE A 126 -14.60 -9.79 10.06
N GLY A 127 -14.20 -11.01 9.67
CA GLY A 127 -12.97 -11.64 10.14
C GLY A 127 -11.75 -10.79 9.81
N ALA A 128 -11.60 -10.32 8.57
CA ALA A 128 -10.49 -9.47 8.18
C ALA A 128 -10.39 -8.17 8.98
N ILE A 129 -11.52 -7.51 9.27
CA ILE A 129 -11.57 -6.32 10.13
C ILE A 129 -11.09 -6.69 11.54
N VAL A 130 -11.69 -7.70 12.16
CA VAL A 130 -11.36 -8.13 13.53
C VAL A 130 -9.89 -8.53 13.64
N PHE A 131 -9.40 -9.37 12.73
CA PHE A 131 -8.00 -9.79 12.71
C PHE A 131 -7.05 -8.61 12.49
N SER A 132 -7.37 -7.66 11.61
CA SER A 132 -6.53 -6.47 11.42
C SER A 132 -6.37 -5.66 12.71
N ILE A 133 -7.45 -5.50 13.49
CA ILE A 133 -7.44 -4.77 14.75
C ILE A 133 -6.62 -5.54 15.79
N VAL A 134 -6.85 -6.85 15.92
CA VAL A 134 -6.15 -7.73 16.86
C VAL A 134 -4.65 -7.74 16.56
N ILE A 135 -4.25 -7.97 15.30
CA ILE A 135 -2.85 -8.00 14.89
C ILE A 135 -2.18 -6.63 15.13
N GLY A 136 -2.85 -5.53 14.76
CA GLY A 136 -2.35 -4.18 15.02
C GLY A 136 -2.15 -3.92 16.52
N PHE A 137 -3.11 -4.35 17.36
CA PHE A 137 -3.00 -4.19 18.81
C PHE A 137 -1.86 -5.01 19.39
N ILE A 138 -1.71 -6.27 18.98
CA ILE A 138 -0.58 -7.14 19.38
C ILE A 138 0.74 -6.46 19.01
N MET A 139 0.88 -5.96 17.79
CA MET A 139 2.10 -5.27 17.35
C MET A 139 2.38 -4.00 18.15
N ALA A 140 1.36 -3.19 18.46
CA ALA A 140 1.52 -2.03 19.32
C ALA A 140 1.98 -2.42 20.75
N THR A 141 1.52 -3.56 21.28
CA THR A 141 1.96 -4.02 22.61
C THR A 141 3.38 -4.55 22.62
N ILE A 142 3.81 -5.29 21.58
CA ILE A 142 5.16 -5.86 21.46
C ILE A 142 6.19 -4.73 21.29
N PHE A 143 5.92 -3.75 20.43
CA PHE A 143 6.86 -2.68 20.08
C PHE A 143 6.65 -1.37 20.85
N ARG A 144 5.90 -1.41 21.96
CA ARG A 144 5.52 -0.23 22.76
C ARG A 144 6.68 0.67 23.17
N LYS A 145 7.87 0.10 23.41
CA LYS A 145 9.07 0.86 23.84
C LYS A 145 9.65 1.68 22.68
N GLU A 146 9.87 1.06 21.52
CA GLU A 146 10.36 1.74 20.32
C GLU A 146 9.36 2.78 19.82
N GLU A 147 8.06 2.45 19.85
CA GLU A 147 7.00 3.36 19.46
C GLU A 147 7.02 4.62 20.34
N ARG A 148 7.11 4.49 21.67
CA ARG A 148 7.13 5.64 22.58
C ARG A 148 8.34 6.56 22.36
N GLN A 149 9.49 6.02 21.96
CA GLN A 149 10.69 6.79 21.65
C GLN A 149 10.55 7.55 20.32
N LYS A 150 10.16 6.85 19.25
CA LYS A 150 9.86 7.47 17.94
C LYS A 150 8.76 8.52 18.02
N SER A 151 7.76 8.30 18.87
CA SER A 151 6.67 9.24 19.12
C SER A 151 7.18 10.53 19.74
N ALA A 152 8.07 10.43 20.73
CA ALA A 152 8.62 11.60 21.41
C ALA A 152 9.48 12.44 20.45
N GLU A 153 10.29 11.79 19.61
CA GLU A 153 11.09 12.45 18.57
C GLU A 153 10.20 13.09 17.49
N ALA A 154 9.16 12.39 17.03
CA ALA A 154 8.20 12.90 16.05
C ALA A 154 7.38 14.08 16.59
N PHE A 155 6.97 14.04 17.87
CA PHE A 155 6.28 15.15 18.51
C PHE A 155 7.19 16.35 18.79
N ALA A 156 8.48 16.12 19.06
CA ALA A 156 9.46 17.20 19.21
C ALA A 156 9.74 17.90 17.87
N ALA A 157 9.72 17.17 16.75
CA ALA A 157 9.91 17.72 15.40
C ALA A 157 8.71 18.59 14.91
N LEU A 158 7.54 18.50 15.56
CA LEU A 158 6.36 19.30 15.18
C LEU A 158 6.53 20.80 15.38
N THR A 159 7.48 21.24 16.22
CA THR A 159 7.70 22.68 16.47
C THR A 159 8.34 23.42 15.29
N THR A 160 8.79 22.68 14.26
CA THR A 160 9.47 23.23 13.08
C THR A 160 8.72 23.04 11.77
N ASP A 161 7.56 22.39 11.77
CA ASP A 161 6.84 22.07 10.53
C ASP A 161 6.02 23.31 10.07
N PRO A 162 6.33 23.92 8.91
CA PRO A 162 5.51 25.01 8.39
C PRO A 162 4.08 24.50 8.13
N PRO A 163 3.06 25.36 8.30
CA PRO A 163 1.68 24.97 8.02
C PRO A 163 1.58 24.51 6.56
N GLY A 164 1.23 23.25 6.38
CA GLY A 164 1.07 22.64 5.06
C GLY A 164 0.08 23.41 4.19
N LYS A 165 0.19 23.20 2.87
CA LYS A 165 -0.73 23.75 1.87
C LYS A 165 -2.20 23.47 2.23
N PRO A 166 -3.15 24.30 1.76
CA PRO A 166 -4.56 24.13 2.10
C PRO A 166 -5.07 22.72 1.78
N LEU A 167 -5.79 22.13 2.73
CA LEU A 167 -6.26 20.73 2.70
C LEU A 167 -6.95 20.34 1.39
N TRP A 168 -7.74 21.24 0.79
CA TRP A 168 -8.45 20.94 -0.47
C TRP A 168 -7.49 20.69 -1.64
N LYS A 169 -6.33 21.38 -1.71
CA LYS A 169 -5.33 21.15 -2.76
C LYS A 169 -4.69 19.78 -2.61
N GLN A 170 -4.38 19.38 -1.37
CA GLN A 170 -3.87 18.05 -1.08
C GLN A 170 -4.92 16.97 -1.41
N LEU A 171 -6.17 17.20 -1.01
CA LEU A 171 -7.27 16.26 -1.24
C LEU A 171 -7.53 16.05 -2.74
N VAL A 172 -7.55 17.12 -3.54
CA VAL A 172 -7.67 17.03 -5.01
C VAL A 172 -6.48 16.31 -5.61
N PHE A 173 -5.25 16.63 -5.18
CA PHE A 173 -4.05 15.97 -5.67
C PHE A 173 -4.05 14.46 -5.39
N PHE A 174 -4.32 14.05 -4.15
CA PHE A 174 -4.43 12.64 -3.79
C PHE A 174 -5.60 11.94 -4.49
N ALA A 175 -6.74 12.60 -4.63
CA ALA A 175 -7.88 12.05 -5.37
C ALA A 175 -7.54 11.77 -6.84
N VAL A 176 -6.81 12.67 -7.51
CA VAL A 176 -6.32 12.46 -8.88
C VAL A 176 -5.36 11.26 -8.94
N MET A 177 -4.43 11.13 -7.99
CA MET A 177 -3.49 10.00 -7.97
C MET A 177 -4.19 8.66 -7.70
N VAL A 178 -5.14 8.61 -6.76
CA VAL A 178 -5.96 7.41 -6.51
C VAL A 178 -6.81 7.09 -7.74
N GLY A 179 -7.37 8.10 -8.41
CA GLY A 179 -8.07 7.94 -9.68
C GLY A 179 -7.19 7.32 -10.77
N ILE A 180 -5.94 7.77 -10.91
CA ILE A 180 -4.95 7.18 -11.84
C ILE A 180 -4.70 5.72 -11.51
N LEU A 181 -4.54 5.37 -10.22
CA LEU A 181 -4.35 3.98 -9.78
C LEU A 181 -5.56 3.10 -10.14
N VAL A 182 -6.78 3.55 -9.84
CA VAL A 182 -8.01 2.76 -10.08
C VAL A 182 -8.33 2.62 -11.57
N LEU A 183 -8.26 3.73 -12.34
CA LEU A 183 -8.57 3.72 -13.76
C LEU A 183 -7.45 3.08 -14.59
N GLY A 184 -6.19 3.22 -14.17
CA GLY A 184 -5.04 2.51 -14.72
C GLY A 184 -5.20 1.00 -14.55
N ALA A 185 -5.54 0.54 -13.34
CA ALA A 185 -5.82 -0.87 -13.08
C ALA A 185 -7.02 -1.40 -13.89
N SER A 186 -8.02 -0.56 -14.12
CA SER A 186 -9.22 -0.88 -14.91
C SER A 186 -9.00 -0.80 -16.45
N LYS A 187 -7.76 -0.58 -16.91
CA LYS A 187 -7.39 -0.44 -18.33
C LYS A 187 -8.16 0.67 -19.08
N GLN A 188 -8.65 1.68 -18.38
CA GLN A 188 -9.37 2.82 -18.97
C GLN A 188 -8.38 3.89 -19.44
N TRP A 189 -7.57 3.57 -20.45
CA TRP A 189 -6.40 4.35 -20.88
C TRP A 189 -6.69 5.82 -21.20
N ILE A 190 -7.87 6.11 -21.78
CA ILE A 190 -8.28 7.48 -22.13
C ILE A 190 -8.48 8.31 -20.85
N ALA A 191 -9.24 7.78 -19.88
CA ALA A 191 -9.52 8.47 -18.63
C ALA A 191 -8.24 8.61 -17.77
N THR A 192 -7.38 7.59 -17.77
CA THR A 192 -6.06 7.65 -17.13
C THR A 192 -5.17 8.73 -17.76
N GLY A 193 -5.16 8.86 -19.09
CA GLY A 193 -4.44 9.92 -19.80
C GLY A 193 -4.90 11.32 -19.42
N ILE A 194 -6.22 11.53 -19.31
CA ILE A 194 -6.80 12.80 -18.84
C ILE A 194 -6.36 13.12 -17.41
N LEU A 195 -6.41 12.14 -16.51
CA LEU A 195 -5.97 12.34 -15.12
C LEU A 195 -4.46 12.58 -15.01
N LEU A 196 -3.64 11.95 -15.85
CA LEU A 196 -2.20 12.23 -15.91
C LEU A 196 -1.91 13.66 -16.39
N ALA A 197 -2.65 14.14 -17.39
CA ALA A 197 -2.55 15.54 -17.82
C ALA A 197 -2.99 16.50 -16.71
N ALA A 198 -4.09 16.20 -16.01
CA ALA A 198 -4.55 16.96 -14.86
C ALA A 198 -3.51 16.96 -13.72
N LEU A 199 -2.87 15.83 -13.45
CA LEU A 199 -1.77 15.71 -12.49
C LEU A 199 -0.60 16.62 -12.89
N GLY A 200 -0.21 16.62 -14.16
CA GLY A 200 0.83 17.51 -14.68
C GLY A 200 0.50 19.00 -14.48
N ILE A 201 -0.75 19.40 -14.73
CA ILE A 201 -1.24 20.77 -14.50
C ILE A 201 -1.21 21.12 -13.01
N ILE A 202 -1.67 20.21 -12.15
CA ILE A 202 -1.65 20.39 -10.69
C ILE A 202 -0.21 20.57 -10.20
N LEU A 203 0.72 19.71 -10.63
CA LEU A 203 2.13 19.79 -10.26
C LEU A 203 2.73 21.12 -10.68
N TRP A 204 2.52 21.52 -11.94
CA TRP A 204 3.06 22.76 -12.48
C TRP A 204 2.48 24.01 -11.80
N ARG A 205 1.19 24.01 -11.46
CA ARG A 205 0.49 25.19 -10.94
C ARG A 205 0.56 25.31 -9.42
N TRP A 206 0.68 24.20 -8.69
CA TRP A 206 0.57 24.16 -7.24
C TRP A 206 1.86 23.78 -6.51
N PHE A 207 2.84 23.15 -7.16
CA PHE A 207 4.06 22.64 -6.50
C PHE A 207 5.33 23.29 -7.05
N THR A 208 6.29 23.52 -6.16
CA THR A 208 7.59 24.10 -6.48
C THR A 208 8.58 23.03 -6.93
N THR A 209 9.64 23.45 -7.65
CA THR A 209 10.69 22.53 -8.13
C THR A 209 11.42 21.81 -6.99
N GLY A 210 11.53 22.44 -5.81
CA GLY A 210 12.11 21.83 -4.61
C GLY A 210 11.25 20.70 -4.06
N GLU A 211 9.96 20.96 -3.90
CA GLU A 211 8.96 19.97 -3.47
C GLU A 211 8.88 18.77 -4.42
N MET A 212 8.89 18.99 -5.73
CA MET A 212 8.92 17.90 -6.71
C MET A 212 10.19 17.06 -6.61
N LYS A 213 11.36 17.67 -6.41
CA LYS A 213 12.62 16.93 -6.23
C LYS A 213 12.58 16.07 -4.97
N GLN A 214 12.05 16.61 -3.87
CA GLN A 214 11.89 15.86 -2.63
C GLN A 214 10.90 14.70 -2.81
N TRP A 215 9.77 14.94 -3.48
CA TRP A 215 8.80 13.90 -3.81
C TRP A 215 9.40 12.77 -4.66
N MET A 216 10.19 13.11 -5.68
CA MET A 216 10.88 12.12 -6.51
C MET A 216 11.94 11.34 -5.72
N LYS A 217 12.64 12.00 -4.79
CA LYS A 217 13.63 11.36 -3.91
C LYS A 217 12.98 10.33 -3.00
N GLU A 218 11.87 10.70 -2.35
CA GLU A 218 11.12 9.81 -1.47
C GLU A 218 10.48 8.64 -2.24
N THR A 219 9.90 8.92 -3.41
CA THR A 219 9.39 7.89 -4.32
C THR A 219 10.51 6.90 -4.69
N GLY A 220 11.70 7.41 -5.02
CA GLY A 220 12.88 6.61 -5.32
C GLY A 220 13.39 5.79 -4.13
N HIS A 221 13.28 6.31 -2.91
CA HIS A 221 13.60 5.57 -1.68
C HIS A 221 12.70 4.35 -1.52
N PHE A 222 11.38 4.51 -1.64
CA PHE A 222 10.43 3.38 -1.57
C PHE A 222 10.65 2.34 -2.67
N VAL A 223 10.93 2.80 -3.89
CA VAL A 223 11.27 1.92 -5.03
C VAL A 223 12.48 1.05 -4.71
N ARG A 224 13.58 1.65 -4.22
CA ARG A 224 14.80 0.90 -3.87
C ARG A 224 14.60 -0.03 -2.66
N LEU A 225 13.71 0.33 -1.74
CA LEU A 225 13.41 -0.49 -0.58
C LEU A 225 12.56 -1.71 -0.95
N ILE A 226 11.52 -1.53 -1.79
CA ILE A 226 10.49 -2.55 -1.99
C ILE A 226 10.75 -3.42 -3.22
N ILE A 227 11.22 -2.84 -4.34
CA ILE A 227 11.40 -3.61 -5.60
C ILE A 227 12.35 -4.80 -5.46
N PRO A 228 13.54 -4.70 -4.82
CA PRO A 228 14.47 -5.83 -4.76
C PRO A 228 13.87 -7.05 -4.05
N TRP A 229 13.20 -6.82 -2.93
CA TRP A 229 12.52 -7.86 -2.16
C TRP A 229 11.33 -8.45 -2.92
N LEU A 230 10.56 -7.61 -3.61
CA LEU A 230 9.42 -8.04 -4.40
C LEU A 230 9.85 -8.89 -5.61
N LEU A 231 10.87 -8.47 -6.35
CA LEU A 231 11.38 -9.24 -7.50
C LEU A 231 12.02 -10.55 -7.04
N GLY A 232 12.79 -10.53 -5.95
CA GLY A 232 13.34 -11.75 -5.34
C GLY A 232 12.24 -12.74 -4.96
N GLY A 233 11.17 -12.26 -4.32
CA GLY A 233 10.03 -13.10 -3.93
C GLY A 233 9.28 -13.70 -5.11
N VAL A 234 8.96 -12.91 -6.14
CA VAL A 234 8.26 -13.38 -7.35
C VAL A 234 9.09 -14.40 -8.12
N PHE A 235 10.40 -14.17 -8.23
CA PHE A 235 11.32 -15.09 -8.89
C PHE A 235 11.36 -16.46 -8.19
N VAL A 236 11.52 -16.46 -6.86
CA VAL A 236 11.53 -17.69 -6.06
C VAL A 236 10.19 -18.42 -6.15
N ALA A 237 9.07 -17.69 -6.11
CA ALA A 237 7.74 -18.26 -6.29
C ALA A 237 7.56 -18.91 -7.68
N GLY A 238 8.10 -18.29 -8.73
CA GLY A 238 8.11 -18.85 -10.09
C GLY A 238 8.93 -20.15 -10.20
N ILE A 239 10.09 -20.21 -9.55
CA ILE A 239 10.91 -21.44 -9.46
C ILE A 239 10.13 -22.54 -8.74
N LEU A 240 9.53 -22.23 -7.59
CA LEU A 240 8.77 -23.20 -6.79
C LEU A 240 7.60 -23.79 -7.57
N LYS A 241 6.90 -22.97 -8.37
CA LYS A 241 5.80 -23.43 -9.24
C LYS A 241 6.25 -24.50 -10.25
N VAL A 242 7.48 -24.42 -10.75
CA VAL A 242 8.04 -25.42 -11.68
C VAL A 242 8.64 -26.61 -10.95
N ALA A 243 9.15 -26.41 -9.73
CA ALA A 243 9.72 -27.47 -8.91
C ALA A 243 8.68 -28.42 -8.29
N ILE A 244 7.44 -27.96 -8.06
CA ILE A 244 6.37 -28.77 -7.45
C ILE A 244 5.48 -29.35 -8.57
N PRO A 245 5.58 -30.65 -8.89
CA PRO A 245 4.73 -31.28 -9.90
C PRO A 245 3.28 -31.37 -9.43
N GLU A 246 2.33 -31.05 -10.32
CA GLU A 246 0.89 -31.06 -10.01
C GLU A 246 0.38 -32.42 -9.49
N SER A 247 1.05 -33.52 -9.87
CA SER A 247 0.72 -34.87 -9.39
C SER A 247 0.87 -35.04 -7.88
N TRP A 248 1.76 -34.29 -7.23
CA TRP A 248 1.90 -34.30 -5.76
C TRP A 248 0.79 -33.52 -5.07
N VAL A 249 0.20 -32.53 -5.73
CA VAL A 249 -0.87 -31.70 -5.15
C VAL A 249 -2.22 -32.41 -5.27
N VAL A 250 -2.47 -33.09 -6.40
CA VAL A 250 -3.72 -33.80 -6.65
C VAL A 250 -3.81 -35.13 -5.90
N GLY A 251 -2.68 -35.76 -5.53
CA GLY A 251 -2.67 -37.01 -4.76
C GLY A 251 -2.94 -36.88 -3.26
N VAL A 252 -3.04 -35.65 -2.74
CA VAL A 252 -3.22 -35.35 -1.29
C VAL A 252 -4.64 -34.82 -0.99
N VAL A 253 -5.44 -34.54 -2.01
CA VAL A 253 -6.86 -34.14 -1.90
C VAL A 253 -7.74 -35.30 -2.31
#